data_AF-A0A7Y3FW22-F1
#
_entry.id   AF-A0A7Y3FW22-F1
#
_cell.length_a   1.000
_cell.length_b   1.000
_cell.length_c   1.000
_cell.angle_alpha   90.00
_cell.angle_beta   90.00
_cell.angle_gamma   90.00
#
_symmetry.space_group_name_H-M   'P 1'
#
loop_
_entity.id
_entity.type
_entity.pdbx_description
1 polymer ?
#
loop_
_entity_poly.entity_id
_entity_poly.type
_entity_poly.pdbx_seq_one_letter_code
_entity_poly.pdbx_strand_id
1 'polypeptide(L)' 'MPDQWGPRFYRKLIQDKELKNIPVIVISGIDGDHAIKNAVAFVKKPFDPEKIIGIVKNTIG' A
#
# COMPACT_ATOMS: atom_id res chain seq x y z
N MET A 1 9.54 3.51 -7.41
CA MET A 1 10.06 4.88 -7.23
C MET A 1 11.57 4.78 -7.42
N PRO A 2 12.13 5.39 -8.47
CA PRO A 2 13.55 5.25 -8.79
C PRO A 2 14.47 5.59 -7.60
N ASP A 3 14.06 6.52 -6.73
CA ASP A 3 14.89 7.02 -5.62
C ASP A 3 14.54 6.45 -4.24
N GLN A 4 13.41 5.73 -4.08
CA GLN A 4 12.94 5.25 -2.78
C GLN A 4 12.21 3.90 -2.83
N TRP A 5 12.36 3.13 -1.76
CA TRP A 5 11.69 1.84 -1.55
C TRP A 5 10.37 2.03 -0.80
N GLY A 6 9.32 1.31 -1.19
CA GLY A 6 7.96 1.41 -0.61
C GLY A 6 7.92 1.33 0.92
N PRO A 7 8.59 0.36 1.58
CA PRO A 7 8.63 0.27 3.04
C PRO A 7 9.27 1.48 3.72
N ARG A 8 10.27 2.10 3.09
CA ARG A 8 10.94 3.30 3.61
C ARG A 8 10.01 4.51 3.52
N PHE A 9 9.28 4.65 2.42
CA PHE A 9 8.27 5.68 2.25
C PHE A 9 7.15 5.52 3.30
N TYR A 10 6.64 4.29 3.49
CA TYR A 10 5.62 3.99 4.49
C TYR A 10 6.06 4.33 5.93
N ARG A 11 7.32 4.02 6.28
CA ARG A 11 7.87 4.40 7.59
C ARG A 11 7.85 5.91 7.84
N LYS A 12 8.18 6.72 6.83
CA LYS A 12 8.11 8.18 6.93
C LYS A 12 6.65 8.66 7.05
N LEU A 13 5.74 8.05 6.29
CA LEU A 13 4.32 8.39 6.31
C LEU A 13 3.68 8.17 7.69
N ILE A 14 4.03 7.08 8.40
CA ILE A 14 3.52 6.84 9.77
C ILE A 14 4.13 7.77 10.83
N GLN A 15 5.34 8.28 10.60
CA GLN A 15 5.98 9.21 11.55
C GLN A 15 5.30 10.58 11.55
N ASP A 16 4.60 10.93 10.47
CA ASP A 16 3.84 12.16 10.36
C ASP A 16 2.47 12.01 11.07
N LYS A 17 2.18 12.93 11.99
CA LYS A 17 0.95 12.87 12.81
C LYS A 17 -0.32 13.04 12.00
N GLU A 18 -0.25 13.76 10.88
CA GLU A 18 -1.40 14.03 10.02
C GLU A 18 -1.60 12.90 9.00
N LEU A 19 -0.52 12.27 8.57
CA LEU A 19 -0.56 11.26 7.49
C LEU A 19 -0.62 9.81 7.99
N LYS A 20 -0.30 9.54 9.26
CA LYS A 20 -0.19 8.18 9.81
C LYS A 20 -1.43 7.30 9.67
N ASN A 21 -2.61 7.89 9.53
CA ASN A 21 -3.89 7.18 9.46
C ASN A 21 -4.38 6.98 8.01
N ILE A 22 -3.62 7.45 7.01
CA ILE A 22 -4.00 7.28 5.61
C ILE A 22 -3.94 5.79 5.26
N PRO A 23 -5.02 5.19 4.73
CA PRO A 23 -5.01 3.81 4.30
C PRO A 23 -4.05 3.61 3.12
N VAL A 24 -3.21 2.57 3.20
CA VAL A 24 -2.19 2.26 2.18
C VAL A 24 -2.45 0.91 1.56
N ILE A 25 -2.45 0.85 0.23
CA ILE A 25 -2.48 -0.39 -0.56
C ILE A 25 -1.10 -0.61 -1.16
N VAL A 26 -0.54 -1.81 -1.00
CA VAL A 26 0.78 -2.15 -1.53
C VAL A 26 0.63 -2.96 -2.81
N ILE A 27 1.30 -2.52 -3.87
CA ILE A 27 1.32 -3.22 -5.16
C ILE A 27 2.76 -3.63 -5.49
N SER A 28 3.05 -4.93 -5.51
CA SER A 28 4.41 -5.46 -5.67
C SER A 28 4.47 -6.57 -6.73
N GLY A 29 5.56 -6.63 -7.50
CA GLY A 29 5.85 -7.76 -8.40
C GLY A 29 6.80 -8.80 -7.80
N ILE A 30 7.36 -8.52 -6.62
CA ILE A 30 8.15 -9.45 -5.83
C ILE A 30 7.29 -9.95 -4.67
N ASP A 31 7.43 -11.23 -4.33
CA ASP A 31 6.80 -11.83 -3.15
C ASP A 31 7.34 -11.12 -1.91
N GLY A 32 6.57 -10.14 -1.47
CA GLY A 32 6.84 -9.21 -0.38
C GLY A 32 5.63 -9.09 0.52
N ASP A 33 4.84 -10.18 0.61
CA ASP A 33 3.87 -10.37 1.66
C ASP A 33 4.61 -10.03 2.96
N HIS A 34 4.13 -9.04 3.73
CA HIS A 34 4.76 -8.45 4.92
C HIS A 34 5.74 -7.27 4.73
N ALA A 35 5.79 -6.61 3.57
CA ALA A 35 6.62 -5.42 3.40
C ALA A 35 6.27 -4.27 4.38
N ILE A 36 5.01 -4.19 4.84
CA ILE A 36 4.52 -3.22 5.83
C ILE A 36 3.45 -3.85 6.74
N LYS A 37 3.27 -3.35 7.98
CA LYS A 37 2.35 -3.97 8.96
C LYS A 37 0.86 -3.60 8.81
N ASN A 38 0.54 -2.36 8.42
CA ASN A 38 -0.86 -1.87 8.38
C ASN A 38 -1.31 -1.54 6.95
N ALA A 39 -0.89 -2.32 5.96
CA ALA A 39 -1.50 -2.20 4.64
C ALA A 39 -2.96 -2.65 4.72
N VAL A 40 -3.84 -1.94 4.03
CA VAL A 40 -5.24 -2.39 3.85
C VAL A 40 -5.29 -3.62 2.94
N ALA A 41 -4.41 -3.65 1.93
CA ALA A 41 -4.31 -4.79 1.02
C ALA A 41 -2.91 -4.89 0.42
N PHE A 42 -2.52 -6.13 0.08
CA PHE A 42 -1.36 -6.45 -0.73
C PHE A 42 -1.83 -7.00 -2.07
N VAL A 43 -1.33 -6.43 -3.16
CA VAL A 43 -1.70 -6.80 -4.52
C VAL A 43 -0.44 -7.19 -5.30
N LYS A 44 -0.39 -8.45 -5.75
CA LYS A 44 0.72 -8.97 -6.57
C LYS A 44 0.55 -8.55 -8.03
N LYS A 45 1.64 -8.17 -8.70
CA LYS A 45 1.68 -7.93 -10.15
C LYS A 45 1.90 -9.24 -10.92
N PRO A 46 1.28 -9.43 -12.10
CA PRO A 46 0.26 -8.55 -12.69
C PRO A 46 -1.05 -8.61 -11.90
N PHE A 47 -1.77 -7.49 -11.82
CA PHE A 47 -3.03 -7.39 -11.09
C PHE A 47 -4.18 -7.01 -12.01
N ASP A 48 -5.38 -7.35 -11.56
CA ASP A 48 -6.64 -6.98 -12.20
C ASP A 48 -7.08 -5.58 -11.71
N PRO A 49 -7.24 -4.59 -12.62
CA PRO A 49 -7.70 -3.25 -12.26
C PRO A 49 -9.06 -3.23 -11.54
N GLU A 50 -9.99 -4.11 -11.91
CA GLU A 50 -11.33 -4.14 -11.30
C GLU A 50 -11.26 -4.53 -9.83
N LYS A 51 -10.35 -5.47 -9.48
CA LYS A 51 -10.09 -5.86 -8.09
C LYS A 51 -9.55 -4.69 -7.27
N ILE A 52 -8.68 -3.85 -7.84
CA ILE A 52 -8.17 -2.66 -7.13
C ILE A 52 -9.29 -1.65 -6.89
N ILE A 53 -10.14 -1.40 -7.87
CA ILE A 53 -11.29 -0.50 -7.71
C ILE A 53 -12.20 -0.99 -6.57
N GLY A 54 -12.45 -2.29 -6.49
CA GLY A 54 -13.21 -2.90 -5.39
C GLY A 54 -12.58 -2.64 -4.02
N ILE A 55 -11.26 -2.83 -3.89
CA ILE A 55 -10.53 -2.57 -2.65
C ILE A 55 -10.63 -1.09 -2.26
N VAL A 56 -10.44 -0.18 -3.22
CA VAL A 56 -10.52 1.27 -2.97
C VAL A 56 -11.92 1.66 -2.48
N LYS A 57 -12.98 1.24 -3.17
CA LYS A 57 -14.38 1.51 -2.78
C LYS A 57 -14.67 1.01 -1.36
N ASN A 58 -14.28 -0.23 -1.05
CA ASN A 58 -14.47 -0.80 0.29
C ASN A 58 -13.67 -0.06 1.38
N THR A 59 -12.58 0.60 1.02
CA THR A 59 -11.72 1.31 1.98
C THR A 59 -12.22 2.72 2.28
N ILE A 60 -12.81 3.41 1.30
CA ILE A 60 -13.24 4.81 1.43
C ILE A 60 -14.74 4.97 1.72
N GLY A 61 -15.57 3.95 1.43
CA GLY A 61 -17.04 4.03 1.54
C GLY A 61 -17.69 4.41 0.23
#